data_AF-A0A7G9G5I8-F1
#
_entry.id   AF-A0A7G9G5I8-F1
#
_cell.length_a   1.000
_cell.length_b   1.000
_cell.length_c   1.000
_cell.angle_alpha   90.00
_cell.angle_beta   90.00
_cell.angle_gamma   90.00
#
_symmetry.space_group_name_H-M   'P 1'
#
loop_
_entity.id
_entity.type
_entity.pdbx_description
1 polymer ?
#
loop_
_entity_poly.entity_id
_entity_poly.type
_entity_poly.pdbx_seq_one_letter_code
_entity_poly.pdbx_strand_id
1 'polypeptide(L)'
;MTISDDNERRRMHMLAGMGKPSPNLTDPQWQLEFQFLKSHIVSSKTVPCQNAEYQSYRDFIEDTLSWIRRGHTAYVFFAYQIYDLLLFERDRLYTRLIRDEGIYPYFGVWLQKERRK
;
A
#
# COMPACT_ATOMS: atom_id res chain seq x y z
N MET A 1 0.18 -2.57 27.54
CA MET A 1 -0.41 -2.68 26.19
C MET A 1 0.49 -1.90 25.26
N THR A 2 1.22 -2.58 24.38
CA THR A 2 2.31 -1.93 23.63
C THR A 2 1.71 -1.13 22.48
N ILE A 3 2.31 0.03 22.16
CA ILE A 3 1.88 0.94 21.07
C ILE A 3 1.74 0.20 19.72
N SER A 4 2.38 -0.96 19.57
CA SER A 4 2.27 -1.87 18.42
C SER A 4 0.87 -2.47 18.27
N ASP A 5 0.22 -2.88 19.36
CA ASP A 5 -1.11 -3.52 19.35
C ASP A 5 -2.23 -2.53 18.97
N ASP A 6 -2.10 -1.28 19.40
CA ASP A 6 -3.08 -0.22 19.12
C ASP A 6 -3.00 0.26 17.66
N ASN A 7 -1.78 0.36 17.11
CA ASN A 7 -1.58 0.65 15.70
C ASN A 7 -2.05 -0.51 14.82
N GLU A 8 -1.84 -1.75 15.23
CA GLU A 8 -2.35 -2.93 14.52
C GLU A 8 -3.88 -2.99 14.56
N ARG A 9 -4.52 -2.65 15.68
CA ARG A 9 -5.98 -2.56 15.79
C ARG A 9 -6.57 -1.43 14.94
N ARG A 10 -5.97 -0.24 14.96
CA ARG A 10 -6.40 0.89 14.10
C ARG A 10 -6.20 0.57 12.62
N ARG A 11 -5.08 -0.09 12.29
CA ARG A 11 -4.81 -0.64 10.98
C ARG A 11 -5.88 -1.65 10.59
N MET A 12 -6.12 -2.71 11.37
CA MET A 12 -7.16 -3.70 11.09
C MET A 12 -8.56 -3.08 10.95
N HIS A 13 -8.89 -2.04 11.74
CA HIS A 13 -10.16 -1.33 11.65
C HIS A 13 -10.25 -0.41 10.41
N MET A 14 -9.14 0.17 9.93
CA MET A 14 -9.07 0.88 8.65
C MET A 14 -9.11 -0.11 7.46
N LEU A 15 -8.42 -1.25 7.58
CA LEU A 15 -8.30 -2.27 6.54
C LEU A 15 -9.59 -3.09 6.36
N ALA A 16 -10.41 -3.23 7.41
CA ALA A 16 -11.71 -3.92 7.34
C ALA A 16 -12.69 -3.29 6.32
N GLY A 17 -12.53 -2.00 6.00
CA GLY A 17 -13.26 -1.30 4.93
C GLY A 17 -12.48 -1.13 3.62
N MET A 18 -11.15 -1.33 3.64
CA MET A 18 -10.21 -1.09 2.53
C MET A 18 -9.64 -2.40 1.95
N GLY A 19 -10.52 -3.37 1.71
CA GLY A 19 -10.19 -4.63 1.05
C GLY A 19 -9.96 -4.46 -0.45
N LYS A 20 -10.67 -5.26 -1.27
CA LYS A 20 -10.68 -5.05 -2.72
C LYS A 20 -11.33 -3.69 -3.03
N PRO A 21 -10.79 -2.92 -3.98
CA PRO A 21 -11.44 -1.69 -4.41
C PRO A 21 -12.85 -2.01 -4.90
N SER A 22 -13.82 -1.16 -4.51
CA SER A 22 -15.19 -1.29 -4.98
C SER A 22 -15.22 -1.28 -6.51
N PRO A 23 -16.07 -2.11 -7.16
CA PRO A 23 -16.27 -2.04 -8.62
C PRO A 23 -16.69 -0.67 -9.12
N ASN A 24 -17.16 0.23 -8.23
CA ASN A 24 -17.57 1.60 -8.51
C ASN A 24 -16.55 2.67 -8.07
N LEU A 25 -15.44 2.28 -7.43
CA LEU A 25 -14.37 3.21 -7.04
C LEU A 25 -13.64 3.75 -8.28
N THR A 26 -13.62 5.05 -8.48
CA THR A 26 -12.87 5.68 -9.59
C THR A 26 -11.45 6.06 -9.15
N ASP A 27 -10.53 6.21 -10.10
CA ASP A 27 -9.17 6.64 -9.77
C ASP A 27 -9.14 8.00 -9.04
N PRO A 28 -9.91 9.04 -9.44
CA PRO A 28 -9.95 10.29 -8.67
C PRO A 28 -10.40 10.12 -7.21
N GLN A 29 -11.38 9.24 -6.96
CA GLN A 29 -11.81 8.94 -5.58
C GLN A 29 -10.70 8.23 -4.81
N TRP A 30 -10.04 7.26 -5.43
CA TRP A 30 -8.88 6.58 -4.85
C TRP A 30 -7.73 7.56 -4.55
N GLN A 31 -7.44 8.51 -5.44
CA GLN A 31 -6.37 9.48 -5.20
C GLN A 31 -6.66 10.36 -3.97
N LEU A 32 -7.91 10.70 -3.69
CA LEU A 32 -8.28 11.42 -2.45
C LEU A 32 -7.98 10.57 -1.21
N GLU A 33 -8.36 9.29 -1.23
CA GLU A 33 -8.06 8.36 -0.14
C GLU A 33 -6.56 8.16 0.02
N PHE A 34 -5.83 7.98 -1.08
CA PHE A 34 -4.38 7.79 -1.06
C PHE A 34 -3.63 8.98 -0.45
N GLN A 35 -4.05 10.21 -0.76
CA GLN A 35 -3.49 11.42 -0.15
C GLN A 35 -3.81 11.51 1.34
N PHE A 36 -5.02 11.11 1.75
CA PHE A 36 -5.39 11.01 3.16
C PHE A 36 -4.50 9.98 3.90
N LEU A 37 -4.29 8.79 3.31
CA LEU A 37 -3.42 7.77 3.89
C LEU A 37 -1.97 8.28 4.03
N LYS A 38 -1.44 8.94 2.99
CA LYS A 38 -0.10 9.53 3.01
C LYS A 38 0.10 10.53 4.15
N SER A 39 -0.89 11.35 4.45
CA SER A 39 -0.78 12.39 5.50
C SER A 39 -0.90 11.83 6.92
N HIS A 40 -1.57 10.69 7.09
CA HIS A 40 -1.81 10.08 8.40
C HIS A 40 -0.83 8.96 8.75
N ILE A 41 -0.04 8.48 7.78
CA ILE A 41 0.92 7.40 8.01
C ILE A 41 2.26 7.94 8.52
N VAL A 42 2.74 7.31 9.59
CA VAL A 42 4.10 7.51 10.11
C VAL A 42 5.00 6.48 9.44
N SER A 43 6.08 6.94 8.80
CA SER A 43 7.01 6.04 8.15
C SER A 43 7.66 5.10 9.17
N SER A 44 7.75 3.82 8.81
CA SER A 44 8.37 2.76 9.60
C SER A 44 9.45 2.06 8.79
N LYS A 45 10.54 1.67 9.46
CA LYS A 45 11.60 0.86 8.85
C LYS A 45 11.36 -0.65 9.01
N THR A 46 10.35 -1.05 9.78
CA THR A 46 10.07 -2.45 10.11
C THR A 46 8.64 -2.81 9.73
N VAL A 47 8.49 -3.97 9.08
CA VAL A 47 7.16 -4.56 8.81
C VAL A 47 6.52 -4.94 10.17
N PRO A 48 5.25 -4.57 10.41
CA PRO A 48 4.63 -4.75 11.73
C PRO A 48 4.36 -6.21 12.14
N CYS A 49 4.07 -7.14 11.21
CA CYS A 49 3.74 -8.52 11.59
C CYS A 49 5.01 -9.37 11.80
N GLN A 50 5.26 -9.90 13.01
CA GLN A 50 6.44 -10.74 13.31
C GLN A 50 6.16 -12.26 13.38
N ASN A 51 4.93 -12.69 13.15
CA ASN A 51 4.53 -14.09 13.23
C ASN A 51 4.78 -14.85 11.92
N ALA A 52 5.14 -16.14 12.04
CA ALA A 52 5.48 -17.01 10.92
C ALA A 52 4.33 -17.22 9.93
N GLU A 53 3.08 -17.09 10.38
CA GLU A 53 1.87 -17.24 9.55
C GLU A 53 1.78 -16.18 8.43
N TYR A 54 2.49 -15.06 8.57
CA TYR A 54 2.48 -13.97 7.59
C TYR A 54 3.77 -13.87 6.79
N GLN A 55 4.69 -14.84 6.88
CA GLN A 55 5.97 -14.81 6.15
C GLN A 55 5.77 -14.57 4.65
N SER A 56 4.87 -15.31 4.01
CA SER A 56 4.59 -15.15 2.57
C SER A 56 4.10 -13.75 2.19
N TYR A 57 3.35 -13.09 3.08
CA TYR A 57 2.91 -11.71 2.88
C TYR A 57 4.07 -10.71 3.08
N ARG A 58 4.95 -10.97 4.04
CA ARG A 58 6.15 -10.14 4.25
C ARG A 58 7.08 -10.22 3.06
N ASP A 59 7.36 -11.42 2.58
CA ASP A 59 8.18 -11.67 1.38
C ASP A 59 7.57 -10.94 0.18
N PHE A 60 6.24 -11.00 0.01
CA PHE A 60 5.54 -10.25 -1.02
C PHE A 60 5.77 -8.72 -0.94
N ILE A 61 5.67 -8.13 0.26
CA ILE A 61 5.91 -6.69 0.44
C ILE A 61 7.38 -6.34 0.17
N GLU A 62 8.32 -7.15 0.66
CA GLU A 62 9.75 -6.95 0.46
C GLU A 62 10.16 -7.05 -1.02
N ASP A 63 9.65 -8.06 -1.73
CA ASP A 63 9.85 -8.23 -3.16
C ASP A 63 9.24 -7.07 -3.95
N THR A 64 8.03 -6.65 -3.58
CA THR A 64 7.37 -5.50 -4.22
C THR A 64 8.18 -4.23 -4.03
N LEU A 65 8.69 -3.97 -2.81
CA LEU A 65 9.57 -2.83 -2.52
C LEU A 65 10.86 -2.89 -3.34
N SER A 66 11.50 -4.06 -3.39
CA SER A 66 12.70 -4.29 -4.20
C SER A 66 12.45 -3.99 -5.68
N TRP A 67 11.32 -4.44 -6.21
CA TRP A 67 10.92 -4.22 -7.60
C TRP A 67 10.69 -2.74 -7.94
N ILE A 68 9.90 -2.04 -7.13
CA ILE A 68 9.59 -0.62 -7.38
C ILE A 68 10.79 0.30 -7.11
N ARG A 69 11.70 -0.08 -6.20
CA ARG A 69 12.97 0.64 -5.95
C ARG A 69 13.94 0.56 -7.13
N ARG A 70 13.86 -0.50 -7.94
CA ARG A 70 14.58 -0.62 -9.22
C ARG A 70 13.96 0.24 -10.33
N GLY A 71 12.85 0.92 -10.06
CA GLY A 71 12.18 1.83 -10.99
C GLY A 71 11.11 1.16 -11.86
N HIS A 72 10.68 -0.06 -11.50
CA HIS A 72 9.58 -0.74 -12.15
C HIS A 72 8.22 -0.38 -11.52
N THR A 73 7.15 -0.77 -12.20
CA THR A 73 5.78 -0.74 -11.68
C THR A 73 5.41 -2.13 -11.18
N ALA A 74 4.83 -2.20 -9.98
CA ALA A 74 4.21 -3.41 -9.45
C ALA A 74 2.69 -3.28 -9.48
N TYR A 75 1.99 -4.41 -9.37
CA TYR A 75 0.53 -4.46 -9.35
C TYR A 75 0.05 -5.14 -8.09
N VAL A 76 -0.90 -4.49 -7.40
CA VAL A 76 -1.45 -4.97 -6.13
C VAL A 76 -2.98 -4.92 -6.18
N PHE A 77 -3.64 -5.83 -5.49
CA PHE A 77 -5.09 -6.02 -5.58
C PHE A 77 -5.87 -5.39 -4.42
N PHE A 78 -5.18 -5.05 -3.35
CA PHE A 78 -5.82 -4.57 -2.13
C PHE A 78 -5.15 -3.28 -1.64
N ALA A 79 -5.96 -2.35 -1.13
CA ALA A 79 -5.46 -1.07 -0.63
C ALA A 79 -4.56 -1.23 0.61
N TYR A 80 -4.75 -2.29 1.41
CA TYR A 80 -3.86 -2.58 2.54
C TYR A 80 -2.41 -2.85 2.12
N GLN A 81 -2.19 -3.42 0.93
CA GLN A 81 -0.84 -3.64 0.40
C GLN A 81 -0.16 -2.30 0.12
N ILE A 82 -0.92 -1.31 -0.37
CA ILE A 82 -0.43 0.05 -0.60
C ILE A 82 -0.11 0.73 0.73
N TYR A 83 -0.96 0.56 1.73
CA TYR A 83 -0.72 1.09 3.07
C TYR A 83 0.60 0.57 3.66
N ASP A 84 0.89 -0.72 3.48
CA ASP A 84 2.17 -1.30 3.87
C ASP A 84 3.36 -0.70 3.13
N LEU A 85 3.25 -0.54 1.81
CA LEU A 85 4.29 0.09 1.01
C LEU A 85 4.52 1.56 1.43
N LEU A 86 3.45 2.28 1.83
CA LEU A 86 3.53 3.65 2.33
C LEU A 86 4.31 3.76 3.64
N LEU A 87 4.39 2.71 4.46
CA LEU A 87 5.25 2.73 5.66
C LEU A 87 6.72 2.96 5.27
N PHE A 88 7.16 2.43 4.14
CA PHE A 88 8.56 2.46 3.70
C PHE A 88 8.87 3.59 2.73
N GLU A 89 8.00 3.85 1.75
CA GLU A 89 8.25 4.80 0.66
C GLU A 89 7.19 5.92 0.63
N ARG A 90 6.79 6.43 1.80
CA ARG A 90 5.69 7.42 1.96
C ARG A 90 5.71 8.54 0.92
N ASP A 91 6.84 9.23 0.79
CA ASP A 91 6.92 10.45 -0.02
C ASP A 91 7.02 10.14 -1.52
N ARG A 92 7.61 8.99 -1.87
CA ARG A 92 7.98 8.63 -3.24
C ARG A 92 7.01 7.66 -3.89
N LEU A 93 6.18 6.97 -3.13
CA LEU A 93 5.21 5.99 -3.64
C LEU A 93 4.06 6.71 -4.36
N TYR A 94 3.75 6.26 -5.55
CA TYR A 94 2.59 6.67 -6.33
C TYR A 94 1.77 5.45 -6.68
N THR A 95 0.46 5.66 -6.83
CA THR A 95 -0.46 4.61 -7.17
C THR A 95 -1.48 5.12 -8.18
N ARG A 96 -2.07 4.20 -8.95
CA ARG A 96 -3.20 4.47 -9.82
C ARG A 96 -4.14 3.28 -9.78
N LEU A 97 -5.43 3.56 -9.66
CA LEU A 97 -6.46 2.55 -9.83
C LEU A 97 -6.61 2.23 -11.32
N ILE A 98 -6.46 0.96 -11.65
CA ILE A 98 -6.61 0.43 -13.00
C ILE A 98 -7.92 -0.34 -13.06
N ARG A 99 -8.71 0.00 -14.07
CA ARG A 99 -9.98 -0.61 -14.42
C ARG A 99 -9.84 -1.10 -15.85
N ASP A 100 -9.55 -2.38 -16.01
CA ASP A 100 -9.62 -3.05 -17.31
C ASP A 100 -10.98 -3.76 -17.44
N GLU A 101 -11.22 -4.44 -18.56
CA GLU A 101 -12.42 -5.27 -18.81
C GLU A 101 -12.61 -6.44 -17.81
N GLY A 102 -11.72 -6.56 -16.82
CA GLY A 102 -11.80 -7.54 -15.74
C GLY A 102 -12.84 -7.20 -14.66
N ILE A 103 -13.25 -8.22 -13.92
CA ILE A 103 -14.33 -8.15 -12.91
C ILE A 103 -13.94 -7.28 -11.69
N TYR A 104 -12.64 -7.18 -11.38
CA TYR A 104 -12.15 -6.48 -10.19
C TYR A 104 -11.06 -5.46 -10.55
N PRO A 105 -11.19 -4.20 -10.09
CA PRO A 105 -10.11 -3.24 -10.24
C PRO A 105 -8.90 -3.61 -9.39
N TYR A 106 -7.74 -3.13 -9.81
CA TYR A 106 -6.46 -3.33 -9.13
C TYR A 106 -5.65 -2.04 -9.17
N PHE A 107 -4.49 -2.02 -8.52
CA PHE A 107 -3.65 -0.82 -8.42
C PHE A 107 -2.29 -1.04 -9.05
N GLY A 108 -1.88 -0.13 -9.93
CA GLY A 108 -0.48 0.01 -10.30
C GLY A 108 0.24 0.87 -9.26
N VAL A 109 1.41 0.44 -8.82
CA VAL A 109 2.23 1.14 -7.81
C VAL A 109 3.67 1.29 -8.29
N TRP A 110 4.25 2.46 -8.11
CA TRP A 110 5.63 2.76 -8.54
C TRP A 110 6.23 3.89 -7.70
N LEU A 111 7.55 4.05 -7.76
CA LEU A 111 8.22 5.19 -7.14
C LEU A 111 8.45 6.32 -8.14
N GLN A 112 8.20 7.56 -7.73
CA GLN A 112 8.60 8.72 -8.51
C GLN A 112 10.14 8.75 -8.58
N LYS A 113 10.65 8.80 -9.81
CA LYS A 113 12.08 8.98 -10.05
C LYS A 113 12.50 10.32 -9.48
N GLU A 114 13.54 10.34 -8.65
CA GLU A 114 14.17 11.59 -8.26
C GLU A 114 14.58 12.32 -9.55
N ARG A 115 14.12 13.57 -9.71
CA ARG A 115 14.65 14.41 -10.78
C ARG A 115 16.12 14.65 -10.43
N ARG A 116 17.03 13.91 -11.05
CA ARG A 116 18.45 14.24 -11.06
C ARG A 116 18.55 15.67 -11.60
N LYS A 117 18.95 16.60 -10.72
CA LYS A 117 19.31 17.96 -11.10
C LYS A 117 20.60 17.94 -11.91
#